data_AF-A0A848XK17-F1
#
_entry.id   AF-A0A848XK17-F1
#
_cell.length_a   1.000
_cell.length_b   1.000
_cell.length_c   1.000
_cell.angle_alpha   90.00
_cell.angle_beta   90.00
_cell.angle_gamma   90.00
#
_symmetry.space_group_name_H-M   'P 1'
#
loop_
_entity.id
_entity.type
_entity.pdbx_description
1 polymer ?
#
loop_
_entity_poly.entity_id
_entity_poly.type
_entity_poly.pdbx_seq_one_letter_code
_entity_poly.pdbx_strand_id
1 'polypeptide(L)'
;MRAVLLPASVMLSIAAPLEAQEDTGEGLPSIAAYTDGMEANPGYFPIYWDGRGGRLLLEIDRWDEPFLYLTSLATGVGSNALGLDRGNIQTAYVARFERVGPKVMFVLDNPRFRAETDPTETLERSVE
;
A
#
# COMPACT_ATOMS: atom_id res chain seq x y z
N MET A 1 -7.09 -59.47 37.78
CA MET A 1 -7.49 -58.58 36.67
C MET A 1 -7.45 -57.15 37.19
N ARG A 2 -6.55 -56.32 36.66
CA ARG A 2 -6.34 -54.92 37.11
C ARG A 2 -7.16 -54.00 36.21
N ALA A 3 -8.19 -53.36 36.76
CA ALA A 3 -8.95 -52.33 36.07
C ALA A 3 -8.20 -51.00 36.18
N VAL A 4 -7.75 -50.46 35.05
CA VAL A 4 -7.11 -49.15 34.94
C VAL A 4 -8.21 -48.15 34.60
N LEU A 5 -8.49 -47.22 35.52
CA LEU A 5 -9.41 -46.10 35.33
C LEU A 5 -8.65 -44.97 34.62
N LEU A 6 -9.02 -44.64 33.37
CA LEU A 6 -8.54 -43.44 32.68
C LEU A 6 -9.22 -42.20 33.27
N PRO A 7 -8.50 -41.10 33.57
CA PRO A 7 -9.15 -39.84 33.90
C PRO A 7 -9.61 -39.16 32.59
N ALA A 8 -10.89 -38.81 32.55
CA ALA A 8 -11.46 -37.97 31.49
C ALA A 8 -10.99 -36.52 31.68
N SER A 9 -10.10 -36.05 30.82
CA SER A 9 -9.67 -34.65 30.76
C SER A 9 -10.80 -33.79 30.19
N VAL A 10 -11.40 -32.96 31.03
CA VAL A 10 -12.32 -31.90 30.62
C VAL A 10 -11.48 -30.77 30.01
N MET A 11 -11.55 -30.60 28.68
CA MET A 11 -11.03 -29.40 28.02
C MET A 11 -11.97 -28.22 28.32
N LEU A 12 -11.52 -27.33 29.20
CA LEU A 12 -12.18 -26.05 29.45
C LEU A 12 -11.79 -25.07 28.34
N SER A 13 -12.68 -24.89 27.36
CA SER A 13 -12.53 -23.90 26.29
C SER A 13 -12.67 -22.49 26.86
N ILE A 14 -11.56 -21.79 27.05
CA ILE A 14 -11.57 -20.36 27.35
C ILE A 14 -11.91 -19.65 26.03
N ALA A 15 -13.17 -19.29 25.84
CA ALA A 15 -13.57 -18.32 24.84
C ALA A 15 -13.15 -16.93 25.34
N ALA A 16 -12.01 -16.42 24.88
CA ALA A 16 -11.68 -15.02 25.07
C ALA A 16 -12.67 -14.18 24.25
N PRO A 17 -13.30 -13.14 24.82
CA PRO A 17 -14.09 -12.21 24.03
C PRO A 17 -13.14 -11.54 23.03
N LEU A 18 -13.54 -11.53 21.76
CA LEU A 18 -12.91 -10.74 20.73
C LEU A 18 -13.34 -9.30 20.97
N GLU A 19 -12.74 -8.65 21.96
CA GLU A 19 -12.91 -7.22 22.17
C GLU A 19 -12.31 -6.52 20.94
N ALA A 20 -13.18 -5.86 20.17
CA ALA A 20 -12.76 -4.93 19.14
C ALA A 20 -11.86 -3.91 19.82
N GLN A 21 -10.62 -3.81 19.39
CA GLN A 21 -9.68 -2.82 19.90
C GLN A 21 -10.29 -1.45 19.62
N GLU A 22 -10.80 -0.80 20.66
CA GLU A 22 -11.24 0.59 20.58
C GLU A 22 -10.04 1.41 20.12
N ASP A 23 -10.19 2.08 18.98
CA ASP A 23 -9.24 3.05 18.49
C ASP A 23 -9.24 4.21 19.50
N THR A 24 -8.30 4.20 20.44
CA THR A 24 -8.23 5.15 21.57
C THR A 24 -8.04 6.59 21.12
N GLY A 25 -7.98 6.89 19.81
CA GLY A 25 -8.05 8.25 19.32
C GLY A 25 -6.92 9.13 19.84
N GLU A 26 -5.77 8.54 20.20
CA GLU A 26 -4.53 9.30 20.20
C GLU A 26 -4.29 9.68 18.74
N GLY A 27 -4.78 10.87 18.38
CA GLY A 27 -4.74 11.37 17.02
C GLY A 27 -3.34 11.23 16.47
N LEU A 28 -3.23 10.58 15.30
CA LEU A 28 -1.95 10.46 14.60
C LEU A 28 -1.30 11.85 14.50
N PRO A 29 0.02 11.96 14.71
CA PRO A 29 0.70 13.23 14.58
C PRO A 29 0.46 13.79 13.17
N SER A 30 0.40 15.12 13.07
CA SER A 30 0.39 15.76 11.74
C SER A 30 1.64 15.36 10.97
N ILE A 31 1.56 15.40 9.63
CA ILE A 31 2.72 15.10 8.78
C ILE A 31 3.90 15.98 9.19
N ALA A 32 3.68 17.29 9.38
CA ALA A 32 4.70 18.23 9.82
C ALA A 32 5.35 17.87 11.16
N ALA A 33 4.58 17.36 12.13
CA ALA A 33 5.13 16.90 13.40
C ALA A 33 5.90 15.59 13.26
N TYR A 34 5.41 14.67 12.41
CA TYR A 34 6.04 13.38 12.16
C TYR A 34 7.35 13.50 11.36
N THR A 35 7.43 14.48 10.46
CA THR A 35 8.60 14.73 9.60
C THR A 35 9.54 15.79 10.14
N ASP A 36 9.37 16.23 11.39
CA ASP A 36 10.23 17.22 12.02
C ASP A 36 11.71 16.76 12.04
N GLY A 37 12.59 17.64 11.55
CA GLY A 37 14.02 17.37 11.38
C GLY A 37 14.38 16.42 10.23
N MET A 38 13.43 16.03 9.36
CA MET A 38 13.72 15.34 8.10
C MET A 38 14.04 16.34 6.99
N GLU A 39 14.79 15.91 5.99
CA GLU A 39 15.06 16.75 4.81
C GLU A 39 13.90 16.64 3.82
N ALA A 40 13.20 17.76 3.60
CA ALA A 40 12.09 17.83 2.65
C ALA A 40 12.60 18.05 1.21
N ASN A 41 12.15 17.20 0.31
CA ASN A 41 12.38 17.28 -1.13
C ASN A 41 11.04 17.54 -1.84
N PRO A 42 10.79 18.77 -2.31
CA PRO A 42 9.56 19.11 -3.01
C PRO A 42 9.53 18.43 -4.39
N GLY A 43 8.35 17.93 -4.78
CA GLY A 43 8.15 17.26 -6.05
C GLY A 43 6.67 17.17 -6.39
N TYR A 44 6.32 16.33 -7.38
CA TYR A 44 4.91 16.05 -7.70
C TYR A 44 4.19 15.45 -6.48
N PHE A 45 4.85 14.51 -5.80
CA PHE A 45 4.58 14.14 -4.43
C PHE A 45 5.78 14.59 -3.59
N PRO A 46 5.58 15.31 -2.47
CA PRO A 46 6.67 15.64 -1.55
C PRO A 46 7.30 14.37 -0.96
N ILE A 47 8.62 14.35 -0.86
CA ILE A 47 9.38 13.26 -0.23
C ILE A 47 10.17 13.82 0.95
N TYR A 48 10.18 13.11 2.06
CA TYR A 48 11.01 13.40 3.23
C TYR A 48 12.09 12.34 3.39
N TRP A 49 13.35 12.77 3.46
CA TRP A 49 14.47 11.90 3.78
C TRP A 49 14.69 11.85 5.30
N ASP A 50 14.47 10.67 5.88
CA ASP A 50 14.79 10.36 7.27
C ASP A 50 16.22 9.82 7.34
N GLY A 51 17.19 10.72 7.51
CA GLY A 51 18.61 10.35 7.60
C GLY A 51 18.96 9.48 8.82
N ARG A 52 18.12 9.49 9.88
CA ARG A 52 18.32 8.64 11.06
C ARG A 52 17.84 7.20 10.79
N GLY A 53 16.68 7.07 10.14
CA GLY A 53 16.08 5.79 9.79
C GLY A 53 16.56 5.19 8.48
N GLY A 54 17.24 5.96 7.63
CA GLY A 54 17.71 5.54 6.31
C GLY A 54 16.58 5.24 5.33
N ARG A 55 15.47 5.99 5.41
CA ARG A 55 14.25 5.76 4.61
C ARG A 55 13.74 7.04 3.97
N LEU A 56 13.09 6.88 2.83
CA LEU A 56 12.31 7.93 2.18
C LEU A 56 10.84 7.75 2.54
N LEU A 57 10.18 8.85 2.89
CA LEU A 57 8.74 8.91 3.14
C LEU A 57 8.10 9.73 2.04
N LEU A 58 7.04 9.22 1.43
CA LEU A 58 6.23 9.92 0.44
C LEU A 58 5.00 10.52 1.14
N GLU A 59 4.74 11.81 0.95
CA GLU A 59 3.49 12.42 1.37
C GLU A 59 2.40 12.23 0.31
N ILE A 60 1.22 11.82 0.77
CA ILE A 60 0.04 11.62 -0.08
C ILE A 60 -0.97 12.71 0.25
N ASP A 61 -0.95 13.75 -0.56
CA ASP A 61 -1.85 14.92 -0.50
C ASP A 61 -2.97 14.83 -1.54
N ARG A 62 -2.87 13.89 -2.50
CA ARG A 62 -3.85 13.64 -3.57
C ARG A 62 -4.41 12.24 -3.45
N TRP A 63 -5.71 12.17 -3.21
CA TRP A 63 -6.47 10.92 -3.08
C TRP A 63 -7.39 10.76 -4.27
N ASP A 64 -7.52 9.54 -4.77
CA ASP A 64 -8.40 9.16 -5.88
C ASP A 64 -8.14 9.91 -7.20
N GLU A 65 -7.05 10.68 -7.27
CA GLU A 65 -6.60 11.43 -8.45
C GLU A 65 -5.60 10.56 -9.24
N PRO A 66 -5.90 10.22 -10.51
CA PRO A 66 -4.96 9.49 -11.35
C PRO A 66 -3.74 10.32 -11.74
N PHE A 67 -2.56 9.72 -11.69
CA PHE A 67 -1.29 10.30 -12.12
C PHE A 67 -0.46 9.30 -12.93
N LEU A 68 0.53 9.82 -13.67
CA LEU A 68 1.46 8.98 -14.42
C LEU A 68 2.56 8.43 -13.49
N TYR A 69 2.61 7.10 -13.38
CA TYR A 69 3.69 6.39 -12.71
C TYR A 69 4.66 5.83 -13.74
N LEU A 70 5.87 6.38 -13.76
CA LEU A 70 6.92 6.05 -14.72
C LEU A 70 8.05 5.32 -13.99
N THR A 71 8.49 4.20 -14.56
CA THR A 71 9.63 3.44 -14.02
C THR A 71 10.86 3.62 -14.90
N SER A 72 12.03 3.70 -14.26
CA SER A 72 13.32 3.77 -14.95
C SER A 72 14.40 3.02 -14.15
N LEU A 73 15.50 2.69 -14.83
CA LEU A 73 16.64 2.04 -14.20
C LEU A 73 17.58 3.10 -13.61
N ALA A 74 17.52 3.25 -12.28
CA ALA A 74 18.45 4.12 -11.57
C ALA A 74 19.89 3.57 -11.54
N THR A 75 20.06 2.24 -11.43
CA THR A 75 21.35 1.55 -11.31
C THR A 75 21.33 0.21 -12.09
N GLY A 76 22.44 -0.54 -12.11
CA GLY A 76 22.56 -1.82 -12.84
C GLY A 76 23.36 -1.72 -14.14
N VAL A 77 23.30 -2.71 -15.04
CA VAL A 77 24.23 -2.83 -16.19
C VAL A 77 24.18 -1.64 -17.15
N GLY A 78 22.99 -1.16 -17.53
CA GLY A 78 22.88 -0.05 -18.49
C GLY A 78 23.23 -0.48 -19.93
N SER A 79 22.61 -1.55 -20.46
CA SER A 79 22.91 -2.10 -21.79
C SER A 79 21.77 -1.86 -22.77
N ASN A 80 22.02 -1.02 -23.77
CA ASN A 80 21.06 -0.74 -24.84
C ASN A 80 20.73 -1.99 -25.67
N ALA A 81 21.70 -2.90 -25.86
CA ALA A 81 21.50 -4.15 -26.59
C ALA A 81 20.49 -5.09 -25.92
N LEU A 82 20.32 -4.97 -24.59
CA LEU A 82 19.33 -5.71 -23.81
C LEU A 82 18.08 -4.88 -23.49
N GLY A 83 17.96 -3.66 -24.02
CA GLY A 83 16.89 -2.72 -23.69
C GLY A 83 16.97 -2.14 -22.26
N LEU A 84 18.10 -2.33 -21.57
CA LEU A 84 18.34 -1.82 -20.22
C LEU A 84 19.02 -0.44 -20.28
N ASP A 85 18.41 0.51 -20.96
CA ASP A 85 18.90 1.89 -21.04
C ASP A 85 18.42 2.71 -19.82
N ARG A 86 19.33 3.43 -19.15
CA ARG A 86 19.05 4.24 -17.95
C ARG A 86 18.44 5.61 -18.27
N GLY A 87 18.57 6.07 -19.51
CA GLY A 87 17.91 7.29 -19.99
C GLY A 87 16.49 7.04 -20.50
N ASN A 88 16.07 5.77 -20.60
CA ASN A 88 14.79 5.40 -21.17
C ASN A 88 13.74 5.20 -20.07
N ILE A 89 12.57 5.79 -20.29
CA ILE A 89 11.38 5.50 -19.50
C ILE A 89 10.90 4.11 -19.94
N GLN A 90 10.73 3.20 -18.99
CA GLN A 90 10.22 1.87 -19.27
C GLN A 90 8.69 1.89 -19.33
N THR A 91 8.05 1.13 -18.46
CA THR A 91 6.58 1.05 -18.48
C THR A 91 5.99 2.26 -17.76
N ALA A 92 5.02 2.87 -18.42
CA ALA A 92 4.16 3.90 -17.86
C ALA A 92 2.83 3.27 -17.40
N TYR A 93 2.37 3.68 -16.22
CA TYR A 93 1.08 3.31 -15.67
C TYR A 93 0.27 4.55 -15.34
N VAL A 94 -1.04 4.42 -15.40
CA VAL A 94 -1.94 5.36 -14.70
C VAL A 94 -2.14 4.77 -13.32
N ALA A 95 -1.81 5.54 -12.28
CA ALA A 95 -1.87 5.09 -10.90
C ALA A 95 -2.60 6.10 -10.02
N ARG A 96 -3.15 5.64 -8.90
CA ARG A 96 -3.76 6.50 -7.88
C ARG A 96 -3.60 5.92 -6.49
N PHE A 97 -3.68 6.80 -5.49
CA PHE A 97 -3.76 6.39 -4.08
C PHE A 97 -5.21 6.34 -3.64
N GLU A 98 -5.58 5.25 -2.98
CA GLU A 98 -6.91 5.06 -2.38
C GLU A 98 -6.78 4.78 -0.89
N ARG A 99 -7.75 5.26 -0.11
CA ARG A 99 -7.87 4.89 1.31
C ARG A 99 -8.99 3.89 1.50
N VAL A 100 -8.62 2.67 1.90
CA VAL A 100 -9.59 1.59 2.18
C VAL A 100 -9.47 1.22 3.66
N GLY A 101 -10.39 1.75 4.46
CA GLY A 101 -10.35 1.62 5.91
C GLY A 101 -9.03 2.18 6.49
N PRO A 102 -8.24 1.39 7.23
CA PRO A 102 -6.95 1.84 7.78
C PRO A 102 -5.78 1.69 6.80
N LYS A 103 -6.01 1.26 5.54
CA LYS A 103 -4.97 1.00 4.56
C LYS A 103 -4.94 2.07 3.48
N VAL A 104 -3.74 2.31 2.97
CA VAL A 104 -3.49 3.05 1.74
C VAL A 104 -3.15 2.05 0.65
N MET A 105 -3.88 2.09 -0.46
CA MET A 105 -3.62 1.27 -1.64
C MET A 105 -3.00 2.15 -2.73
N PHE A 106 -1.95 1.62 -3.36
CA PHE A 106 -1.41 2.17 -4.60
C PHE A 106 -1.97 1.32 -5.75
N VAL A 107 -2.93 1.87 -6.48
CA VAL A 107 -3.70 1.16 -7.49
C VAL A 107 -3.20 1.56 -8.87
N LEU A 108 -2.97 0.56 -9.72
CA LEU A 108 -2.62 0.74 -11.12
C LEU A 108 -3.87 0.47 -11.97
N ASP A 109 -4.30 1.47 -12.73
CA ASP A 109 -5.46 1.33 -13.61
C ASP A 109 -5.11 0.44 -14.81
N ASN A 110 -6.09 -0.36 -15.26
CA ASN A 110 -5.97 -1.18 -16.45
C ASN A 110 -6.73 -0.52 -17.63
N PRO A 111 -6.09 0.34 -18.43
CA PRO A 111 -6.78 1.02 -19.53
C PRO A 111 -7.12 0.11 -20.71
N ARG A 112 -6.68 -1.16 -20.71
CA ARG A 112 -6.90 -2.09 -21.83
C ARG A 112 -8.34 -2.59 -21.93
N PHE A 113 -9.10 -2.50 -20.83
CA PHE A 113 -10.48 -2.95 -20.76
C PHE A 113 -11.33 -1.76 -20.33
N ARG A 114 -12.24 -1.34 -21.21
CA ARG A 114 -13.16 -0.25 -20.96
C ARG A 114 -14.53 -0.65 -21.44
N ALA A 115 -15.56 -0.46 -20.61
CA ALA A 115 -16.94 -0.62 -21.05
C ALA A 115 -17.27 0.49 -22.06
N GLU A 116 -17.72 0.12 -23.27
CA GLU A 116 -18.15 1.07 -24.31
C GLU A 116 -19.63 1.49 -24.16
N THR A 117 -20.34 0.89 -23.20
CA THR A 117 -21.75 1.17 -22.90
C THR A 117 -21.87 1.94 -21.59
N ASP A 118 -23.04 2.55 -21.34
CA ASP A 118 -23.29 3.28 -20.09
C ASP A 118 -22.97 2.37 -18.89
N PRO A 119 -22.07 2.81 -18.00
CA PRO A 119 -21.59 1.96 -16.93
C PRO A 119 -22.71 1.70 -15.92
N THR A 120 -23.11 0.44 -15.79
CA THR A 120 -23.78 -0.04 -14.58
C THR A 120 -22.72 -0.27 -13.49
N GLU A 121 -23.06 -0.10 -12.21
CA GLU A 121 -22.15 -0.30 -11.07
C GLU A 121 -21.40 -1.65 -11.13
N THR A 122 -22.04 -2.69 -11.67
CA THR A 122 -21.44 -4.02 -11.86
C THR A 122 -20.33 -4.04 -12.91
N LEU A 123 -20.45 -3.26 -13.98
CA LEU A 123 -19.46 -3.19 -15.06
C LEU A 123 -18.23 -2.38 -14.64
N GLU A 124 -18.37 -1.37 -13.80
CA GLU A 124 -17.24 -0.58 -13.27
C GLU A 124 -16.29 -1.41 -12.39
N ARG A 125 -16.80 -2.49 -11.78
CA ARG A 125 -16.02 -3.40 -10.93
C ARG A 125 -15.55 -4.67 -11.65
N SER A 126 -15.89 -4.84 -12.93
CA SER A 126 -15.54 -6.04 -13.70
C SER A 126 -14.10 -5.94 -14.22
N VAL A 127 -13.32 -7.01 -14.04
CA VAL A 127 -11.91 -7.12 -14.47
C VAL A 127 -11.69 -8.27 -15.47
N GLU A 128 -12.77 -8.83 -16.01
CA GLU A 128 -12.76 -9.93 -17.00
C GLU A 128 -12.68 -9.43 -18.46
#